data_AF-A0A7D9JAS0-F1
#
_entry.id   AF-A0A7D9JAS0-F1
#
_cell.length_a   1.000
_cell.length_b   1.000
_cell.length_c   1.000
_cell.angle_alpha   90.00
_cell.angle_beta   90.00
_cell.angle_gamma   90.00
#
_symmetry.space_group_name_H-M   'P 1'
#
loop_
_entity.id
_entity.type
_entity.pdbx_description
1 polymer ?
#
loop_
_entity_poly.entity_id
_entity_poly.type
_entity_poly.pdbx_seq_one_letter_code
_entity_poly.pdbx_strand_id
1 'polypeptide(L)'
;MTRSLKCQMTNDQGGITSLPIHTCEHYQIAKLPTEGNCNFDIPCVAKPNYSPLGCFKDDDADRTFPRYLKNLRLEIDWYNINATIKACAKLAKEHNVVYFAIQYYGECWTAKPGTVPDYDKHGPADNCWSGVGGSWSNYVYKMITG
;
A
#
# COMPACT_ATOMS: atom_id res chain seq x y z
N MET A 1 -4.21 -10.02 -4.57
CA MET A 1 -4.37 -10.84 -5.79
C MET A 1 -3.22 -11.85 -5.83
N THR A 2 -3.50 -13.14 -5.74
CA THR A 2 -2.48 -14.19 -5.94
C THR A 2 -2.46 -14.56 -7.41
N ARG A 3 -1.33 -14.37 -8.10
CA ARG A 3 -1.17 -14.83 -9.48
C ARG A 3 -0.87 -16.34 -9.45
N SER A 4 -1.64 -17.11 -10.20
CA SER A 4 -1.38 -18.55 -10.39
C SER A 4 -0.30 -18.75 -11.45
N LEU A 5 0.64 -19.66 -11.19
CA LEU A 5 1.67 -20.06 -12.14
C LEU A 5 1.06 -20.90 -13.26
N LYS A 6 1.57 -20.74 -14.48
CA LYS A 6 1.23 -21.57 -15.66
C LYS A 6 2.51 -22.10 -16.28
N CYS A 7 2.51 -23.38 -16.65
CA CYS A 7 3.59 -23.97 -17.42
C CYS A 7 3.21 -23.93 -18.91
N GLN A 8 4.05 -23.33 -19.75
CA GLN A 8 3.80 -23.19 -21.19
C GLN A 8 5.10 -23.41 -21.97
N MET A 9 4.99 -23.97 -23.18
CA MET A 9 6.11 -24.11 -24.13
C MET A 9 5.75 -23.51 -25.48
N THR A 10 6.74 -22.99 -26.20
CA THR A 10 6.58 -22.54 -27.59
C THR A 10 6.83 -23.72 -28.51
N ASN A 11 5.93 -23.98 -29.46
CA ASN A 11 6.10 -25.00 -30.50
C ASN A 11 6.92 -24.46 -31.69
N ASP A 12 7.25 -25.33 -32.64
CA ASP A 12 8.08 -24.99 -33.81
C ASP A 12 7.43 -23.95 -34.76
N GLN A 13 6.15 -23.66 -34.57
CA GLN A 13 5.38 -22.68 -35.33
C GLN A 13 5.25 -21.34 -34.57
N GLY A 14 5.92 -21.19 -33.42
CA GLY A 14 5.86 -19.99 -32.58
C GLY A 14 4.60 -19.89 -31.71
N GLY A 15 3.76 -20.93 -31.69
CA GLY A 15 2.54 -20.99 -30.88
C GLY A 15 2.81 -21.43 -29.44
N ILE A 16 2.04 -20.90 -28.49
CA ILE A 16 2.19 -21.22 -27.07
C ILE A 16 1.24 -22.36 -26.68
N THR A 17 1.79 -23.46 -26.19
CA THR A 17 1.05 -24.63 -25.69
C THR A 17 1.13 -24.68 -24.16
N SER A 18 -0.02 -24.85 -23.50
CA SER A 18 -0.06 -25.04 -22.04
C SER A 18 0.29 -26.48 -21.65
N LEU A 19 1.06 -26.63 -20.59
CA LEU A 19 1.52 -27.91 -20.07
C LEU A 19 1.11 -28.09 -18.60
N PRO A 20 1.10 -29.33 -18.09
CA PRO A 20 0.99 -29.58 -16.66
C PRO A 20 2.13 -28.90 -15.88
N ILE A 21 1.83 -28.33 -14.70
CA ILE A 21 2.79 -27.54 -13.91
C ILE A 21 4.08 -28.32 -13.57
N HIS A 22 3.93 -29.61 -13.24
CA HIS A 22 5.04 -30.51 -12.90
C HIS A 22 6.05 -30.69 -14.04
N THR A 23 5.62 -30.44 -15.28
CA THR A 23 6.49 -30.50 -16.45
C THR A 23 7.59 -29.44 -16.34
N CYS A 24 7.27 -28.21 -15.96
CA CYS A 24 8.26 -27.14 -15.82
C CYS A 24 9.23 -27.37 -14.66
N GLU A 25 8.83 -28.14 -13.64
CA GLU A 25 9.68 -28.49 -12.49
C GLU A 25 10.76 -29.51 -12.88
N HIS A 26 10.41 -30.46 -13.76
CA HIS A 26 11.36 -31.44 -14.30
C HIS A 26 12.43 -30.81 -15.20
N TYR A 27 12.12 -29.71 -15.89
CA TYR A 27 13.02 -29.07 -16.85
C TYR A 27 14.05 -28.10 -16.22
N GLN A 28 14.13 -28.01 -14.88
CA GLN A 28 15.04 -27.09 -14.16
C GLN A 28 15.01 -25.64 -14.69
N ILE A 29 13.84 -25.17 -15.15
CA ILE A 29 13.69 -23.82 -15.66
C ILE A 29 13.92 -22.86 -14.50
N ALA A 30 14.90 -21.95 -14.63
CA ALA A 30 15.15 -20.92 -13.62
C ALA A 30 13.84 -20.15 -13.39
N LYS A 31 13.37 -20.12 -12.14
CA LYS A 31 12.19 -19.34 -11.77
C LYS A 31 12.47 -17.89 -12.13
N LEU A 32 11.59 -17.29 -12.94
CA LEU A 32 11.66 -15.87 -13.24
C LEU A 32 11.71 -15.09 -11.92
N PRO A 33 12.55 -14.04 -11.83
CA PRO A 33 12.58 -13.21 -10.65
C PRO A 33 11.19 -12.61 -10.43
N THR A 34 10.74 -12.62 -9.17
CA THR A 34 9.44 -12.06 -8.77
C THR A 34 9.41 -10.53 -8.83
N GLU A 35 10.57 -9.92 -9.08
CA GLU A 35 10.78 -8.48 -9.22
C GLU A 35 11.53 -8.21 -10.52
N GLY A 36 11.08 -7.21 -11.27
CA GLY A 36 11.68 -6.79 -12.53
C GLY A 36 11.40 -5.32 -12.79
N ASN A 37 12.27 -4.67 -13.56
CA ASN A 37 12.05 -3.30 -13.98
C ASN A 37 10.79 -3.22 -14.86
N CYS A 38 10.07 -2.11 -14.76
CA CYS A 38 9.00 -1.83 -15.70
C CYS A 38 9.51 -1.85 -17.14
N ASN A 39 8.68 -2.32 -18.05
CA ASN A 39 8.97 -2.48 -19.46
C ASN A 39 7.72 -2.16 -20.29
N PHE A 40 7.69 -2.54 -21.57
CA PHE A 40 6.54 -2.30 -22.43
C PHE A 40 5.29 -3.08 -21.98
N ASP A 41 5.46 -4.30 -21.47
CA ASP A 41 4.36 -5.16 -20.99
C ASP A 41 3.91 -4.81 -19.56
N ILE A 42 4.79 -4.18 -18.78
CA ILE A 42 4.59 -3.74 -17.40
C ILE A 42 4.89 -2.25 -17.32
N PRO A 43 3.89 -1.37 -17.58
CA PRO A 43 4.10 0.06 -17.60
C PRO A 43 4.73 0.58 -16.30
N CYS A 44 5.67 1.52 -16.41
CA CYS A 44 6.25 2.19 -15.25
C CYS A 44 5.17 3.05 -14.57
N VAL A 45 4.51 2.49 -13.56
CA VAL A 45 3.65 3.29 -12.68
C VAL A 45 4.57 4.05 -11.75
N ALA A 46 4.53 5.38 -11.79
CA ALA A 46 5.26 6.21 -10.85
C ALA A 46 4.92 5.76 -9.43
N LYS A 47 5.96 5.31 -8.70
CA LYS A 47 5.79 4.85 -7.32
C LYS A 47 5.24 6.02 -6.49
N PRO A 48 4.24 5.79 -5.62
CA PRO A 48 3.78 6.83 -4.72
C PRO A 48 4.95 7.35 -3.89
N ASN A 49 5.00 8.67 -3.66
CA ASN A 49 6.01 9.32 -2.80
C ASN A 49 5.73 9.08 -1.31
N TYR A 50 5.25 7.88 -0.96
CA TYR A 50 4.98 7.43 0.39
C TYR A 50 5.02 5.89 0.46
N SER A 51 5.43 5.36 1.61
CA SER A 51 5.43 3.92 1.93
C SER A 51 4.44 3.61 3.04
N PRO A 52 3.67 2.51 2.94
CA PRO A 52 2.92 1.99 4.08
C PRO A 52 3.87 1.51 5.17
N LEU A 53 3.50 1.73 6.44
CA LEU A 53 4.23 1.23 7.61
C LEU A 53 3.44 0.17 8.38
N GLY A 54 2.11 0.26 8.42
CA GLY A 54 1.28 -0.77 9.06
C GLY A 54 -0.01 -0.24 9.67
N CYS A 55 -0.70 -1.16 10.35
CA CYS A 55 -1.95 -0.91 11.07
C CYS A 55 -1.68 -0.93 12.59
N PHE A 56 -2.00 0.17 13.27
CA PHE A 56 -1.70 0.34 14.69
C PHE A 56 -2.90 0.89 15.43
N LYS A 57 -3.04 0.53 16.71
CA LYS A 57 -4.10 1.06 17.58
C LYS A 57 -3.89 2.55 17.83
N ASP A 58 -4.98 3.29 18.00
CA ASP A 58 -4.96 4.68 18.45
C ASP A 58 -5.85 4.84 19.68
N ASP A 59 -5.53 5.83 20.50
CA ASP A 59 -6.20 6.16 21.75
C ASP A 59 -6.54 7.65 21.73
N ASP A 60 -7.77 8.06 22.04
CA ASP A 60 -8.16 9.48 22.00
C ASP A 60 -7.54 10.32 23.11
N ALA A 61 -7.30 9.75 24.28
CA ALA A 61 -6.63 10.41 25.39
C ALA A 61 -5.11 10.48 25.17
N ASP A 62 -4.54 9.53 24.40
CA ASP A 62 -3.10 9.44 24.13
C ASP A 62 -2.77 9.20 22.64
N ARG A 63 -3.24 10.12 21.77
CA ARG A 63 -3.12 9.97 20.30
C ARG A 63 -1.67 9.88 19.82
N THR A 64 -1.44 8.96 18.89
CA THR A 64 -0.16 8.80 18.17
C THR A 64 0.04 9.88 17.11
N PHE A 65 -1.05 10.33 16.47
CA PHE A 65 -1.06 11.41 15.49
C PHE A 65 -1.92 12.58 15.99
N PRO A 66 -1.32 13.69 16.46
CA PRO A 66 -2.05 14.74 17.17
C PRO A 66 -2.76 15.75 16.25
N ARG A 67 -2.50 15.75 14.93
CA ARG A 67 -3.02 16.77 14.01
C ARG A 67 -4.06 16.21 13.06
N TYR A 68 -5.31 16.56 13.28
CA TYR A 68 -6.39 16.33 12.33
C TYR A 68 -6.30 17.31 11.16
N LEU A 69 -6.32 16.83 9.92
CA LEU A 69 -6.33 17.68 8.73
C LEU A 69 -7.69 17.75 8.05
N LYS A 70 -8.35 16.60 7.82
CA LYS A 70 -9.62 16.56 7.09
C LYS A 70 -10.41 15.27 7.32
N ASN A 71 -11.74 15.37 7.28
CA ASN A 71 -12.64 14.24 7.08
C ASN A 71 -12.84 13.97 5.59
N LEU A 72 -12.34 12.87 5.06
CA LEU A 72 -12.56 12.45 3.67
C LEU A 72 -13.64 11.37 3.55
N ARG A 73 -14.33 10.99 4.65
CA ARG A 73 -15.25 9.84 4.65
C ARG A 73 -16.42 9.99 3.68
N LEU A 74 -16.93 11.20 3.49
CA LEU A 74 -18.00 11.49 2.53
C LEU A 74 -17.51 11.50 1.07
N GLU A 75 -16.19 11.51 0.85
CA GLU A 75 -15.53 11.55 -0.46
C GLU A 75 -14.95 10.16 -0.84
N ILE A 76 -15.19 9.12 -0.03
CA ILE A 76 -14.64 7.79 -0.28
C ILE A 76 -15.27 7.17 -1.53
N ASP A 77 -14.41 6.86 -2.51
CA ASP A 77 -14.70 5.91 -3.56
C ASP A 77 -14.33 4.50 -3.08
N TRP A 78 -15.33 3.70 -2.71
CA TRP A 78 -15.13 2.33 -2.22
C TRP A 78 -14.58 1.37 -3.28
N TYR A 79 -14.73 1.70 -4.56
CA TYR A 79 -14.13 0.95 -5.67
C TYR A 79 -12.67 1.36 -5.90
N ASN A 80 -12.23 2.50 -5.35
CA ASN A 80 -10.88 3.03 -5.47
C ASN A 80 -10.41 3.72 -4.19
N ILE A 81 -10.26 2.95 -3.11
CA ILE A 81 -9.81 3.46 -1.80
C ILE A 81 -8.45 4.18 -1.85
N ASN A 82 -7.63 3.87 -2.87
CA ASN A 82 -6.36 4.53 -3.11
C ASN A 82 -6.53 6.04 -3.39
N ALA A 83 -7.68 6.49 -3.86
CA ALA A 83 -8.00 7.92 -3.97
C ALA A 83 -7.96 8.62 -2.61
N THR A 84 -8.53 8.00 -1.57
CA THR A 84 -8.49 8.50 -0.18
C THR A 84 -7.06 8.56 0.35
N ILE A 85 -6.25 7.53 0.08
CA ILE A 85 -4.85 7.47 0.50
C ILE A 85 -4.05 8.61 -0.16
N LYS A 86 -4.21 8.79 -1.48
CA LYS A 86 -3.57 9.88 -2.23
C LYS A 86 -4.00 11.27 -1.74
N ALA A 87 -5.28 11.44 -1.42
CA ALA A 87 -5.80 12.70 -0.91
C ALA A 87 -5.18 13.06 0.45
N CYS A 88 -5.09 12.10 1.38
CA CYS A 88 -4.43 12.34 2.66
C CYS A 88 -2.91 12.57 2.51
N ALA A 89 -2.23 11.82 1.63
CA ALA A 89 -0.82 12.05 1.32
C ALA A 89 -0.56 13.45 0.72
N LYS A 90 -1.48 13.95 -0.12
CA LYS A 90 -1.42 15.32 -0.68
C LYS A 90 -1.53 16.36 0.44
N LEU A 91 -2.49 16.20 1.36
CA LEU A 91 -2.63 17.07 2.52
C LEU A 91 -1.37 17.06 3.41
N ALA A 92 -0.82 15.87 3.67
CA ALA A 92 0.44 15.74 4.41
C ALA A 92 1.58 16.53 3.74
N LYS A 93 1.72 16.39 2.41
CA LYS A 93 2.71 17.14 1.64
C LYS A 93 2.50 18.66 1.73
N GLU A 94 1.26 19.14 1.56
CA GLU A 94 0.91 20.56 1.66
C GLU A 94 1.23 21.16 3.04
N HIS A 95 1.15 20.34 4.09
CA HIS A 95 1.50 20.72 5.46
C HIS A 95 2.95 20.42 5.87
N ASN A 96 3.82 20.02 4.93
CA ASN A 96 5.23 19.70 5.18
C ASN A 96 5.44 18.66 6.31
N VAL A 97 4.58 17.64 6.38
CA VAL A 97 4.72 16.54 7.35
C VAL A 97 5.14 15.26 6.65
N VAL A 98 6.01 14.48 7.31
CA VAL A 98 6.57 13.25 6.74
C VAL A 98 5.72 12.02 7.10
N TYR A 99 4.97 12.07 8.20
CA TYR A 99 4.14 10.94 8.64
C TYR A 99 2.67 11.35 8.65
N PHE A 100 1.85 10.50 8.04
CA PHE A 100 0.40 10.63 8.06
C PHE A 100 -0.25 9.27 8.34
N ALA A 101 -1.46 9.33 8.85
CA ALA A 101 -2.29 8.18 9.15
C ALA A 101 -3.70 8.42 8.65
N ILE A 102 -4.35 7.34 8.25
CA ILE A 102 -5.78 7.35 7.93
C ILE A 102 -6.48 6.52 8.99
N GLN A 103 -7.41 7.16 9.70
CA GLN A 103 -8.27 6.55 10.70
C GLN A 103 -9.69 6.46 10.14
N TYR A 104 -10.47 5.50 10.62
CA TYR A 104 -11.90 5.37 10.33
C TYR A 104 -12.23 5.59 8.83
N TYR A 105 -11.50 4.88 7.98
CA TYR A 105 -11.58 4.82 6.51
C TYR A 105 -11.27 6.10 5.73
N GLY A 106 -11.19 7.28 6.37
CA GLY A 106 -11.00 8.53 5.64
C GLY A 106 -10.67 9.75 6.51
N GLU A 107 -10.46 9.61 7.81
CA GLU A 107 -9.99 10.71 8.63
C GLU A 107 -8.48 10.83 8.48
N CYS A 108 -8.03 11.98 7.99
CA CYS A 108 -6.63 12.23 7.72
C CYS A 108 -5.97 12.88 8.93
N TRP A 109 -5.04 12.14 9.55
CA TRP A 109 -4.27 12.55 10.72
C TRP A 109 -2.79 12.66 10.36
N THR A 110 -2.05 13.56 11.01
CA THR A 110 -0.63 13.81 10.74
C THR A 110 0.18 14.02 12.01
N ALA A 111 1.48 13.72 11.90
CA ALA A 111 2.45 14.09 12.93
C ALA A 111 2.65 15.61 12.94
N LYS A 112 3.33 16.13 13.97
CA LYS A 112 3.82 17.51 13.92
C LYS A 112 4.91 17.62 12.84
N PRO A 113 5.02 18.76 12.13
CA PRO A 113 6.10 18.97 11.17
C PRO A 113 7.46 18.72 11.82
N GLY A 114 8.35 18.00 11.13
CA GLY A 114 9.68 17.66 11.64
C GLY A 114 9.74 16.58 12.73
N THR A 115 8.63 15.93 13.09
CA THR A 115 8.60 14.88 14.12
C THR A 115 8.35 13.49 13.55
N VAL A 116 8.87 12.47 14.24
CA VAL A 116 8.46 11.07 14.06
C VAL A 116 7.43 10.77 15.15
N PRO A 117 6.21 10.32 14.80
CA PRO A 117 5.24 9.90 15.80
C PRO A 117 5.61 8.52 16.36
N ASP A 118 5.32 8.26 17.62
CA ASP A 118 5.41 6.92 18.24
C ASP A 118 4.22 6.05 17.78
N TYR A 119 4.11 5.86 16.47
CA TYR A 119 2.91 5.34 15.81
C TYR A 119 2.53 3.91 16.21
N ASP A 120 3.45 3.15 16.78
CA ASP A 120 3.30 1.75 17.17
C ASP A 120 3.24 1.55 18.69
N LYS A 121 3.27 2.60 19.52
CA LYS A 121 3.30 2.49 20.98
C LYS A 121 2.12 1.72 21.59
N HIS A 122 0.95 1.76 20.94
CA HIS A 122 -0.26 1.07 21.37
C HIS A 122 -0.39 -0.35 20.77
N GLY A 123 0.62 -0.78 19.99
CA GLY A 123 0.68 -2.07 19.36
C GLY A 123 -0.13 -2.19 18.05
N PRO A 124 -0.05 -3.34 17.38
CA PRO A 124 -0.72 -3.59 16.12
C PRO A 124 -2.24 -3.65 16.28
N ALA A 125 -2.96 -3.24 15.23
CA ALA A 125 -4.40 -3.41 15.07
C ALA A 125 -4.71 -4.34 13.88
N ASP A 126 -5.91 -4.93 13.90
CA ASP A 126 -6.35 -5.94 12.93
C ASP A 126 -7.55 -5.48 12.07
N ASN A 127 -8.09 -4.30 12.34
CA ASN A 127 -9.30 -3.78 11.71
C ASN A 127 -9.02 -2.74 10.59
N CYS A 128 -7.77 -2.59 10.15
CA CYS A 128 -7.50 -1.81 8.95
C CYS A 128 -7.90 -2.57 7.70
N TRP A 129 -8.27 -1.82 6.66
CA TRP A 129 -8.72 -2.40 5.39
C TRP A 129 -8.08 -1.66 4.22
N SER A 130 -7.40 -2.39 3.34
CA SER A 130 -6.89 -1.86 2.06
C SER A 130 -6.07 -0.56 2.17
N GLY A 131 -5.29 -0.40 3.25
CA GLY A 131 -4.44 0.79 3.46
C GLY A 131 -5.11 1.94 4.21
N VAL A 132 -6.32 1.76 4.74
CA VAL A 132 -6.97 2.73 5.62
C VAL A 132 -7.29 2.12 6.97
N GLY A 133 -7.24 2.95 8.02
CA GLY A 133 -7.50 2.52 9.39
C GLY A 133 -8.98 2.28 9.67
N GLY A 134 -9.26 1.36 10.60
CA GLY A 134 -10.59 1.15 11.14
C GLY A 134 -10.97 2.16 12.23
N SER A 135 -12.03 1.86 12.97
CA SER A 135 -12.35 2.62 14.20
C SER A 135 -11.20 2.49 15.19
N TRP A 136 -10.72 3.60 15.74
CA TRP A 136 -9.61 3.64 16.71
C TRP A 136 -8.33 2.95 16.25
N SER A 137 -8.06 2.98 14.95
CA SER A 137 -6.84 2.39 14.40
C SER A 137 -6.35 3.22 13.22
N ASN A 138 -5.04 3.42 13.20
CA ASN A 138 -4.32 4.21 12.23
C ASN A 138 -3.64 3.28 11.24
N TYR A 139 -3.96 3.41 9.94
CA TYR A 139 -3.07 2.88 8.92
C TYR A 139 -2.04 3.95 8.57
N VAL A 140 -0.78 3.66 8.86
CA VAL A 140 0.30 4.63 8.92
C VAL A 140 1.14 4.60 7.65
N TYR A 141 1.52 5.79 7.20
CA TYR A 141 2.36 6.01 6.04
C TYR A 141 3.51 6.97 6.36
N LYS A 142 4.62 6.77 5.66
CA LYS A 142 5.78 7.68 5.65
C LYS A 142 5.98 8.22 4.24
N MET A 143 5.99 9.54 4.10
CA MET A 143 6.38 10.21 2.85
C MET A 143 7.84 9.86 2.52
N ILE A 144 8.09 9.52 1.26
CA ILE A 144 9.43 9.30 0.73
C ILE A 144 9.82 10.57 -0.02
N THR A 145 10.86 11.26 0.45
CA THR A 145 11.56 12.27 -0.34
C THR A 145 12.33 11.56 -1.45
N GLY A 146 11.98 11.85 -2.70
CA GLY A 146 12.77 11.49 -3.88
C GLY A 146 13.98 12.39 -4.04
#